data_AF-A0A7W0WYH4-F1
#
_entry.id   AF-A0A7W0WYH4-F1
#
_cell.length_a   1.000
_cell.length_b   1.000
_cell.length_c   1.000
_cell.angle_alpha   90.00
_cell.angle_beta   90.00
_cell.angle_gamma   90.00
#
_symmetry.space_group_name_H-M   'P 1'
#
loop_
_entity.id
_entity.type
_entity.pdbx_description
1 polymer ?
#
loop_
_entity_poly.entity_id
_entity_poly.type
_entity_poly.pdbx_seq_one_letter_code
_entity_poly.pdbx_strand_id
1 'polypeptide(L)'
;MVDALRPGGVVAVQKHDATMVPAGQPPLPLHDRVMSWIWTTVEREGGNLHMGFELATILEDVGLEVVHAGAEAVVRTPRDADALAPIVSAMLPRILAHRVASAADIEIDTLGQRPNASSFYRYLAKAARARVSSARIDQAVYTPRANSGDEVIHQRRNISEQLVARPRGLPR
;
A
#
# COMPACT_ATOMS: atom_id res chain seq x y z
N MET A 1 -16.87 -1.60 23.20
CA MET A 1 -15.56 -2.32 23.18
C MET A 1 -15.05 -2.50 24.59
N VAL A 2 -14.87 -1.41 25.36
CA VAL A 2 -14.44 -1.47 26.76
C VAL A 2 -15.37 -2.33 27.62
N ASP A 3 -16.68 -2.14 27.49
CA ASP A 3 -17.69 -2.90 28.26
C ASP A 3 -17.72 -4.40 27.98
N ALA A 4 -17.10 -4.85 26.88
CA ALA A 4 -17.01 -6.26 26.51
C ALA A 4 -15.77 -6.96 27.10
N LEU A 5 -14.86 -6.21 27.73
CA LEU A 5 -13.64 -6.77 28.31
C LEU A 5 -13.92 -7.42 29.65
N ARG A 6 -13.40 -8.63 29.84
CA ARG A 6 -13.29 -9.23 31.16
C ARG A 6 -12.22 -8.49 31.98
N PRO A 7 -12.26 -8.54 33.32
CA PRO A 7 -11.16 -8.06 34.16
C PRO A 7 -9.82 -8.64 33.69
N GLY A 8 -8.80 -7.79 33.57
CA GLY A 8 -7.47 -8.15 33.04
C GLY A 8 -7.38 -8.34 31.53
N GLY A 9 -8.49 -8.18 30.80
CA GLY A 9 -8.52 -8.29 29.34
C GLY A 9 -7.76 -7.18 28.62
N VAL A 10 -7.23 -7.50 27.44
CA VAL A 10 -6.55 -6.56 26.55
C VAL A 10 -7.29 -6.45 25.22
N VAL A 11 -7.17 -5.28 24.59
CA VAL A 11 -7.56 -5.05 23.19
C VAL A 11 -6.29 -4.91 22.39
N ALA A 12 -6.11 -5.74 21.36
CA ALA A 12 -5.08 -5.56 20.35
C ALA A 12 -5.74 -5.06 19.07
N VAL A 13 -5.28 -3.93 18.54
CA VAL A 13 -5.80 -3.32 17.32
C VAL A 13 -4.66 -3.09 16.35
N GLN A 14 -4.84 -3.50 15.10
CA GLN A 14 -3.97 -3.14 13.99
C GLN A 14 -4.74 -2.26 13.01
N LYS A 15 -4.17 -1.12 12.65
CA LYS A 15 -4.74 -0.19 11.66
C LYS A 15 -3.69 0.14 10.61
N HIS A 16 -4.18 0.56 9.46
CA HIS A 16 -3.35 1.15 8.41
C HIS A 16 -3.58 2.66 8.43
N ASP A 17 -2.51 3.41 8.22
CA ASP A 17 -2.56 4.84 7.98
C ASP A 17 -2.31 5.16 6.51
N ALA A 18 -3.11 6.05 5.92
CA ALA A 18 -2.98 6.42 4.52
C ALA A 18 -1.95 7.53 4.27
N THR A 19 -1.46 8.19 5.31
CA THR A 19 -0.78 9.49 5.18
C THR A 19 0.73 9.42 5.01
N MET A 20 1.33 8.28 5.33
CA MET A 20 2.78 8.09 5.23
C MET A 20 3.22 7.44 3.92
N VAL A 21 2.27 7.09 3.05
CA VAL A 21 2.55 6.54 1.72
C VAL A 21 2.25 7.60 0.65
N PRO A 22 3.05 7.71 -0.42
CA PRO A 22 4.15 6.83 -0.80
C PRO A 22 5.50 7.09 -0.09
N ALA A 23 6.06 6.08 0.59
CA ALA A 23 7.45 6.10 1.06
C ALA A 23 8.29 5.05 0.29
N GLY A 24 9.19 5.51 -0.59
CA GLY A 24 10.17 4.67 -1.30
C GLY A 24 10.59 5.22 -2.67
N GLN A 25 11.75 4.78 -3.18
CA GLN A 25 12.28 5.16 -4.50
C GLN A 25 12.93 3.97 -5.23
N PRO A 26 12.74 3.83 -6.58
CA PRO A 26 11.89 4.67 -7.43
C PRO A 26 10.39 4.34 -7.28
N PRO A 27 9.48 5.14 -7.88
CA PRO A 27 8.04 4.90 -7.81
C PRO A 27 7.64 3.51 -8.28
N LEU A 28 6.54 2.98 -7.72
CA LEU A 28 5.89 1.74 -8.14
C LEU A 28 4.51 2.10 -8.71
N PRO A 29 4.40 2.50 -10.00
CA PRO A 29 3.22 3.24 -10.46
C PRO A 29 1.93 2.42 -10.48
N LEU A 30 2.04 1.09 -10.63
CA LEU A 30 0.87 0.21 -10.49
C LEU A 30 0.38 0.20 -9.05
N HIS A 31 1.30 -0.05 -8.11
CA HIS A 31 1.01 -0.04 -6.69
C HIS A 31 0.43 1.30 -6.22
N ASP A 32 1.00 2.42 -6.65
CA ASP A 32 0.51 3.76 -6.33
C ASP A 32 -0.92 3.98 -6.81
N ARG A 33 -1.22 3.49 -8.03
CA ARG A 33 -2.56 3.55 -8.57
C ARG A 33 -3.53 2.67 -7.78
N VAL A 34 -3.14 1.45 -7.44
CA VAL A 34 -3.97 0.54 -6.64
C VAL A 34 -4.24 1.13 -5.25
N MET A 35 -3.22 1.65 -4.58
CA MET A 35 -3.37 2.35 -3.29
C MET A 35 -4.30 3.56 -3.40
N SER A 36 -4.20 4.33 -4.49
CA SER A 36 -5.11 5.47 -4.72
C SER A 36 -6.57 5.03 -4.85
N TRP A 37 -6.85 3.92 -5.56
CA TRP A 37 -8.21 3.41 -5.67
C TRP A 37 -8.78 3.01 -4.32
N ILE A 38 -7.98 2.36 -3.48
CA ILE A 38 -8.38 1.94 -2.13
C ILE A 38 -8.67 3.18 -1.28
N TRP A 39 -7.70 4.10 -1.13
CA TRP A 39 -7.82 5.21 -0.19
C TRP A 39 -8.80 6.29 -0.65
N THR A 40 -8.89 6.60 -1.95
CA THR A 40 -9.94 7.51 -2.45
C THR A 40 -11.33 6.91 -2.26
N THR A 41 -11.49 5.59 -2.31
CA THR A 41 -12.78 4.96 -1.98
C THR A 41 -13.11 5.11 -0.49
N VAL A 42 -12.15 4.84 0.40
CA VAL A 42 -12.32 5.02 1.85
C VAL A 42 -12.67 6.48 2.18
N GLU A 43 -11.97 7.44 1.58
CA GLU A 43 -12.24 8.87 1.76
C GLU A 43 -13.65 9.25 1.29
N ARG A 44 -14.10 8.78 0.12
CA ARG A 44 -15.45 9.05 -0.41
C ARG A 44 -16.57 8.43 0.42
N GLU A 45 -16.25 7.46 1.25
CA GLU A 45 -17.18 6.86 2.23
C GLU A 45 -17.15 7.59 3.59
N GLY A 46 -16.34 8.64 3.73
CA GLY A 46 -16.16 9.36 4.99
C GLY A 46 -15.23 8.66 5.97
N GLY A 47 -14.43 7.69 5.50
CA GLY A 47 -13.44 7.00 6.32
C GLY A 47 -12.30 7.92 6.74
N ASN A 48 -11.82 7.75 7.97
CA ASN A 48 -10.69 8.51 8.48
C ASN A 48 -9.36 7.94 7.96
N LEU A 49 -8.64 8.75 7.18
CA LEU A 49 -7.34 8.41 6.59
C LEU A 49 -6.17 8.42 7.58
N HIS A 50 -6.34 9.10 8.72
CA HIS A 50 -5.37 9.25 9.81
C HIS A 50 -5.55 8.22 10.92
N MET A 51 -6.38 7.20 10.68
CA MET A 51 -6.84 6.32 11.75
C MET A 51 -5.71 5.53 12.41
N GLY A 52 -4.64 5.21 11.69
CA GLY A 52 -3.49 4.52 12.26
C GLY A 52 -2.80 5.36 13.33
N PHE A 53 -2.49 6.61 13.02
CA PHE A 53 -1.82 7.52 13.95
C PHE A 53 -2.71 8.07 15.06
N GLU A 54 -4.01 8.24 14.81
CA GLU A 54 -4.97 8.71 15.83
C GLU A 54 -5.40 7.62 16.82
N LEU A 55 -5.07 6.35 16.55
CA LEU A 55 -5.59 5.21 17.31
C LEU A 55 -5.23 5.27 18.80
N ALA A 56 -4.02 5.72 19.14
CA ALA A 56 -3.59 5.79 20.54
C ALA A 56 -4.46 6.78 21.31
N THR A 57 -4.64 7.98 20.77
CA THR A 57 -5.50 9.03 21.35
C THR A 57 -6.93 8.53 21.52
N ILE A 58 -7.50 7.91 20.49
CA ILE A 58 -8.89 7.42 20.53
C ILE A 58 -9.08 6.33 21.58
N LEU A 59 -8.12 5.42 21.74
CA LEU A 59 -8.18 4.38 22.78
C LEU A 59 -8.10 5.00 24.18
N GLU A 60 -7.26 6.02 24.37
CA GLU A 60 -7.13 6.72 25.65
C GLU A 60 -8.38 7.53 26.01
N ASP A 61 -9.01 8.18 25.04
CA ASP A 61 -10.23 8.97 25.22
C ASP A 61 -11.41 8.11 25.69
N VAL A 62 -11.44 6.83 25.31
CA VAL A 62 -12.46 5.87 25.78
C VAL A 62 -12.08 5.14 27.07
N GLY A 63 -11.04 5.60 27.78
CA GLY A 63 -10.65 5.09 29.09
C GLY A 63 -9.76 3.86 29.07
N LEU A 64 -9.14 3.53 27.93
CA LEU A 64 -8.08 2.54 27.88
C LEU A 64 -6.71 3.19 28.16
N GLU A 65 -5.75 2.36 28.53
CA GLU A 65 -4.33 2.67 28.67
C GLU A 65 -3.60 1.89 27.58
N VAL A 66 -2.89 2.59 26.69
CA VAL A 66 -2.01 1.96 25.71
C VAL A 66 -0.77 1.45 26.43
N VAL A 67 -0.58 0.13 26.44
CA VAL A 67 0.55 -0.53 27.12
C VAL A 67 1.64 -0.97 26.15
N HIS A 68 1.32 -1.04 24.86
CA HIS A 68 2.28 -1.30 23.79
C HIS A 68 1.87 -0.58 22.51
N ALA A 69 2.85 -0.01 21.83
CA ALA A 69 2.68 0.58 20.51
C ALA A 69 3.83 0.14 19.59
N GLY A 70 3.48 -0.26 18.36
CA GLY A 70 4.41 -0.67 17.33
C GLY A 70 3.93 -0.26 15.95
N ALA A 71 4.84 -0.22 14.99
CA ALA A 71 4.54 0.08 13.60
C ALA A 71 5.34 -0.89 12.71
N GLU A 72 4.67 -1.53 11.76
CA GLU A 72 5.28 -2.49 10.85
C GLU A 72 5.26 -1.95 9.43
N ALA A 73 6.40 -2.04 8.74
CA ALA A 73 6.53 -1.63 7.36
C ALA A 73 6.52 -2.84 6.41
N VAL A 74 5.59 -2.90 5.47
CA VAL A 74 5.60 -3.87 4.36
C VAL A 74 6.53 -3.36 3.27
N VAL A 75 7.65 -4.05 3.08
CA VAL A 75 8.64 -3.73 2.04
C VAL A 75 8.26 -4.34 0.69
N ARG A 76 8.22 -3.54 -0.38
CA ARG A 76 7.97 -4.00 -1.76
C ARG A 76 9.04 -3.58 -2.76
N THR A 77 9.23 -4.42 -3.77
CA THR A 77 10.15 -4.21 -4.89
C THR A 77 9.40 -4.13 -6.23
N PRO A 78 10.03 -3.60 -7.30
CA PRO A 78 9.42 -3.59 -8.64
C PRO A 78 9.13 -4.97 -9.23
N ARG A 79 9.80 -6.03 -8.73
CA ARG A 79 9.64 -7.41 -9.20
C ARG A 79 8.42 -8.09 -8.61
N ASP A 80 7.89 -7.54 -7.52
CA ASP A 80 6.73 -8.12 -6.85
C ASP A 80 5.48 -7.91 -7.70
N ALA A 81 4.64 -8.95 -7.74
CA ALA A 81 3.26 -8.81 -8.18
C ALA A 81 2.47 -7.95 -7.19
N ASP A 82 1.40 -7.28 -7.62
CA ASP A 82 0.62 -6.48 -6.69
C ASP A 82 -0.26 -7.36 -5.79
N ALA A 83 0.22 -7.59 -4.57
CA ALA A 83 -0.50 -8.34 -3.54
C ALA A 83 -1.78 -7.65 -3.03
N LEU A 84 -2.13 -6.46 -3.52
CA LEU A 84 -3.38 -5.76 -3.17
C LEU A 84 -4.56 -6.15 -4.07
N ALA A 85 -4.36 -6.96 -5.11
CA ALA A 85 -5.46 -7.38 -6.00
C ALA A 85 -6.65 -8.02 -5.26
N PRO A 86 -6.47 -8.88 -4.23
CA PRO A 86 -7.61 -9.39 -3.45
C PRO A 86 -8.38 -8.29 -2.71
N ILE A 87 -7.70 -7.27 -2.21
CA ILE A 87 -8.34 -6.12 -1.54
C ILE A 87 -9.15 -5.32 -2.55
N VAL A 88 -8.58 -5.03 -3.71
CA VAL A 88 -9.31 -4.34 -4.80
C VAL A 88 -10.51 -5.15 -5.26
N SER A 89 -10.39 -6.47 -5.36
CA SER A 89 -11.50 -7.36 -5.71
C SER A 89 -12.65 -7.24 -4.72
N ALA A 90 -12.36 -7.31 -3.42
CA ALA A 90 -13.36 -7.12 -2.36
C ALA A 90 -13.97 -5.71 -2.36
N MET A 91 -13.19 -4.70 -2.73
CA MET A 91 -13.64 -3.30 -2.80
C MET A 91 -14.28 -2.93 -4.14
N LEU A 92 -14.26 -3.79 -5.16
CA LEU A 92 -14.66 -3.45 -6.52
C LEU A 92 -16.06 -2.83 -6.61
N PRO A 93 -17.11 -3.38 -5.95
CA PRO A 93 -18.44 -2.75 -6.00
C PRO A 93 -18.43 -1.32 -5.46
N ARG A 94 -17.64 -1.06 -4.40
CA ARG A 94 -17.53 0.25 -3.74
C ARG A 94 -16.75 1.25 -4.61
N ILE A 95 -15.65 0.80 -5.21
CA ILE A 95 -14.85 1.59 -6.16
C ILE A 95 -15.71 2.07 -7.34
N LEU A 96 -16.54 1.17 -7.90
CA LEU A 96 -17.44 1.48 -9.01
C LEU A 96 -18.58 2.41 -8.57
N ALA A 97 -19.23 2.12 -7.44
CA ALA A 97 -20.33 2.93 -6.91
C ALA A 97 -19.90 4.38 -6.65
N HIS A 98 -18.70 4.57 -6.10
CA HIS A 98 -18.14 5.89 -5.86
C HIS A 98 -17.45 6.49 -7.08
N ARG A 99 -17.39 5.81 -8.24
CA ARG A 99 -16.74 6.27 -9.48
C ARG A 99 -15.27 6.66 -9.26
N VAL A 100 -14.54 5.85 -8.49
CA VAL A 100 -13.11 6.05 -8.25
C VAL A 100 -12.28 5.53 -9.42
N ALA A 101 -12.73 4.43 -10.03
CA ALA A 101 -12.19 3.87 -11.27
C ALA A 101 -13.28 3.06 -12.00
N SER A 102 -13.10 2.80 -13.30
CA SER A 102 -13.97 1.89 -14.04
C SER A 102 -13.46 0.45 -13.97
N ALA A 103 -14.32 -0.52 -14.30
CA ALA A 103 -13.91 -1.93 -14.39
C ALA A 103 -12.79 -2.13 -15.45
N ALA A 104 -12.83 -1.34 -16.51
CA ALA A 104 -11.82 -1.33 -17.57
C ALA A 104 -10.48 -0.74 -17.12
N ASP A 105 -10.46 0.22 -16.18
CA ASP A 105 -9.20 0.72 -15.61
C ASP A 105 -8.53 -0.30 -14.70
N ILE A 106 -9.34 -1.11 -14.01
CA ILE A 106 -8.90 -2.05 -12.98
C ILE A 106 -8.43 -3.37 -13.60
N GLU A 107 -9.18 -3.92 -14.56
CA GLU A 107 -8.91 -5.24 -15.18
C GLU A 107 -8.66 -6.32 -14.11
N ILE A 108 -9.61 -6.48 -13.20
CA ILE A 108 -9.42 -7.19 -11.92
C ILE A 108 -8.85 -8.61 -12.06
N ASP A 109 -9.26 -9.34 -13.09
CA ASP A 109 -8.84 -10.73 -13.35
C ASP A 109 -7.33 -10.85 -13.61
N THR A 110 -6.69 -9.75 -14.05
CA THR A 110 -5.26 -9.72 -14.37
C THR A 110 -4.44 -8.90 -13.38
N LEU A 111 -5.09 -8.15 -12.48
CA LEU A 111 -4.44 -7.18 -11.61
C LEU A 111 -3.33 -7.81 -10.76
N GLY A 112 -3.61 -8.98 -10.16
CA GLY A 112 -2.66 -9.68 -9.30
C GLY A 112 -1.46 -10.31 -10.02
N GLN A 113 -1.45 -10.32 -11.35
CA GLN A 113 -0.34 -10.84 -12.16
C GLN A 113 0.52 -9.72 -12.77
N ARG A 114 0.08 -8.47 -12.65
CA ARG A 114 0.77 -7.34 -13.26
C ARG A 114 1.96 -6.92 -12.38
N PRO A 115 3.18 -6.85 -12.94
CA PRO A 115 4.35 -6.46 -12.16
C PRO A 115 4.31 -4.96 -11.83
N ASN A 116 4.83 -4.56 -10.67
CA ASN A 116 4.89 -3.15 -10.28
C ASN A 116 5.73 -2.29 -11.24
N ALA A 117 6.72 -2.89 -11.91
CA ALA A 117 7.55 -2.23 -12.91
C ALA A 117 6.84 -1.88 -14.24
N SER A 118 5.61 -2.36 -14.46
CA SER A 118 4.90 -2.34 -15.75
C SER A 118 4.86 -0.96 -16.43
N SER A 119 4.78 0.12 -15.67
CA SER A 119 4.67 1.47 -16.22
C SER A 119 6.03 2.06 -16.58
N PHE A 120 7.08 1.75 -15.81
CA PHE A 120 8.44 2.25 -16.04
C PHE A 120 9.04 1.65 -17.32
N TYR A 121 8.91 0.34 -17.52
CA TYR A 121 9.40 -0.31 -18.74
C TYR A 121 8.56 0.03 -19.98
N ARG A 122 7.24 0.24 -19.85
CA ARG A 122 6.42 0.75 -20.96
C ARG A 122 6.78 2.19 -21.32
N TYR A 123 7.07 3.04 -20.33
CA TYR A 123 7.54 4.41 -20.55
C TYR A 123 8.92 4.43 -21.22
N LEU A 124 9.87 3.64 -20.74
CA LEU A 124 11.18 3.48 -21.39
C LEU A 124 11.04 2.89 -22.80
N ALA A 125 10.19 1.90 -23.02
CA ALA A 125 9.94 1.33 -24.34
C ALA A 125 9.28 2.35 -25.30
N LYS A 126 8.38 3.20 -24.81
CA LYS A 126 7.74 4.28 -25.59
C LYS A 126 8.74 5.40 -25.89
N ALA A 127 9.57 5.80 -24.93
CA ALA A 127 10.64 6.78 -25.10
C ALA A 127 11.77 6.27 -26.02
N ALA A 128 12.11 4.99 -25.92
CA ALA A 128 13.05 4.32 -26.82
C ALA A 128 12.48 4.23 -28.23
N ARG A 129 11.21 3.85 -28.43
CA ARG A 129 10.55 3.87 -29.75
C ARG A 129 10.47 5.27 -30.35
N ALA A 130 10.22 6.30 -29.54
CA ALA A 130 10.23 7.69 -29.98
C ALA A 130 11.63 8.16 -30.43
N ARG A 131 12.71 7.65 -29.81
CA ARG A 131 14.10 7.94 -30.21
C ARG A 131 14.60 7.11 -31.39
N VAL A 132 14.14 5.86 -31.53
CA VAL A 132 14.49 4.98 -32.65
C VAL A 132 13.82 5.43 -33.96
N SER A 133 12.69 6.14 -33.90
CA SER A 133 12.07 6.77 -35.08
C SER A 133 12.88 7.92 -35.67
N SER A 134 13.86 8.47 -34.96
CA SER A 134 14.66 9.64 -35.39
C SER A 134 16.13 9.34 -35.68
N ALA A 135 16.59 8.10 -35.53
CA ALA A 135 17.98 7.72 -35.76
C ALA A 135 18.07 6.44 -36.59
N ARG A 136 18.81 6.51 -37.71
CA ARG A 136 19.12 5.37 -38.57
C ARG A 136 19.67 4.21 -37.74
N ILE A 137 19.18 3.02 -38.07
CA ILE A 137 19.55 1.74 -37.48
C ILE A 137 21.03 1.49 -37.79
N ASP A 138 21.85 1.40 -36.74
CA ASP A 138 22.98 0.48 -36.70
C ASP A 138 22.97 -0.25 -35.35
N GLN A 139 23.25 -1.55 -35.44
CA GLN A 139 22.94 -2.58 -34.46
C GLN A 139 23.47 -2.31 -33.05
N ALA A 140 22.59 -2.45 -32.06
CA ALA A 140 22.99 -2.80 -30.69
C ALA A 140 21.97 -3.78 -30.11
N VAL A 141 22.29 -5.08 -30.26
CA VAL A 141 21.65 -6.15 -29.50
C VAL A 141 22.03 -5.95 -28.03
N TYR A 142 21.06 -5.63 -27.19
CA TYR A 142 21.25 -5.60 -25.74
C TYR A 142 21.36 -7.05 -25.23
N THR A 143 22.58 -7.47 -24.88
CA THR A 143 22.82 -8.65 -24.04
C THR A 143 23.02 -8.19 -22.60
N PRO A 144 22.22 -8.68 -21.62
CA PRO A 144 22.44 -8.34 -20.22
C PRO A 144 23.71 -9.03 -19.73
N ARG A 145 24.67 -8.23 -19.26
CA ARG A 145 25.87 -8.72 -18.58
C ARG A 145 25.49 -9.17 -17.16
N ALA A 146 25.83 -10.42 -16.83
CA ALA A 146 25.79 -10.92 -15.47
C ALA A 146 26.96 -10.34 -14.64
N ASN A 147 26.68 -10.10 -13.35
CA ASN A 147 27.57 -9.86 -12.21
C ASN A 147 28.28 -8.50 -12.07
N SER A 148 27.91 -7.76 -11.03
CA SER A 148 28.77 -7.46 -9.87
C SER A 148 27.94 -6.80 -8.77
N GLY A 149 28.15 -7.23 -7.52
CA GLY A 149 27.37 -6.86 -6.35
C GLY A 149 27.33 -5.36 -6.09
N ASP A 150 26.12 -4.82 -6.10
CA ASP A 150 25.58 -3.74 -5.27
C ASP A 150 24.19 -3.42 -5.86
N GLU A 151 23.27 -4.37 -5.69
CA GLU A 151 21.87 -4.14 -6.08
C GLU A 151 21.26 -3.27 -4.99
N VAL A 152 21.18 -1.96 -5.24
CA VAL A 152 20.43 -1.02 -4.40
C VAL A 152 18.99 -1.54 -4.32
N ILE A 153 18.64 -2.16 -3.19
CA ILE A 153 17.30 -2.70 -3.00
C ILE A 153 16.36 -1.51 -2.87
N HIS A 154 15.64 -1.24 -3.95
CA HIS A 154 14.62 -0.23 -4.01
C HIS A 154 13.37 -0.73 -3.28
N GLN A 155 13.14 -0.20 -2.07
CA GLN A 155 12.11 -0.66 -1.14
C GLN A 155 11.01 0.39 -0.97
N ARG A 156 9.74 -0.05 -0.97
CA ARG A 156 8.58 0.74 -0.54
C ARG A 156 8.00 0.26 0.76
N ARG A 157 7.55 1.15 1.64
CA ARG A 157 6.95 0.81 2.94
C ARG A 157 5.46 1.19 2.99
N ASN A 158 4.58 0.25 3.30
CA ASN A 158 3.25 0.54 3.87
C ASN A 158 3.33 0.32 5.36
N ILE A 159 2.85 1.25 6.18
CA ILE A 159 2.92 1.09 7.63
C ILE A 159 1.55 0.69 8.21
N SER A 160 1.59 -0.28 9.10
CA SER A 160 0.45 -0.61 9.96
C SER A 160 0.83 -0.42 11.42
N GLU A 161 0.04 0.36 12.14
CA GLU A 161 0.16 0.62 13.56
C GLU A 161 -0.53 -0.49 14.33
N GLN A 162 0.17 -1.04 15.32
CA GLN A 162 -0.32 -2.04 16.25
C GLN A 162 -0.31 -1.46 17.66
N LEU A 163 -1.47 -1.45 18.31
CA LEU A 163 -1.61 -1.01 19.70
C LEU A 163 -2.21 -2.13 20.54
N VAL A 164 -1.66 -2.31 21.73
CA VAL A 164 -2.26 -3.12 22.79
C VAL A 164 -2.67 -2.21 23.93
N ALA A 165 -3.92 -2.30 24.35
CA ALA A 165 -4.48 -1.46 25.39
C ALA A 165 -5.30 -2.25 26.42
N ARG A 166 -5.47 -1.71 27.62
CA ARG A 166 -6.26 -2.28 28.73
C ARG A 166 -7.11 -1.21 29.41
N PRO A 167 -8.19 -1.54 30.15
CA PRO A 167 -8.95 -0.54 30.90
C PRO A 167 -8.11 0.13 32.00
N ARG A 168 -8.27 1.45 32.18
CA ARG A 168 -7.64 2.18 33.30
C ARG A 168 -8.24 1.74 34.65
N GLY A 169 -7.39 1.54 35.65
CA GLY A 169 -7.81 1.42 37.06
C GLY A 169 -8.30 0.05 37.54
N LEU A 170 -8.16 -1.02 36.76
CA LEU A 170 -8.44 -2.38 37.25
C LEU A 170 -7.19 -2.99 37.92
N PRO A 171 -7.32 -3.61 39.12
CA PRO A 171 -6.21 -4.28 39.77
C PRO A 171 -5.67 -5.43 38.90
N ARG A 172 -4.35 -5.65 38.99
CA ARG A 172 -3.63 -6.72 38.29
C ARG A 172 -4.08 -8.10 38.73
#